data_AF-A0A523HJ97-F1
#
_entry.id   AF-A0A523HJ97-F1
#
_cell.length_a   1.000
_cell.length_b   1.000
_cell.length_c   1.000
_cell.angle_alpha   90.00
_cell.angle_beta   90.00
_cell.angle_gamma   90.00
#
_symmetry.space_group_name_H-M   'P 1'
#
loop_
_entity.id
_entity.type
_entity.pdbx_description
1 polymer ?
#
loop_
_entity_poly.entity_id
_entity_poly.type
_entity_poly.pdbx_seq_one_letter_code
_entity_poly.pdbx_strand_id
1 'polypeptide(L)'
;MTQQSRIKYTEEVAELIKLIPKTDLHVHLDGSLRLQTLTEIAKQENVELPSSTVEGLNELVFKDNYANLEEYLKTFGYACAVMQKPEYLEQIAYELAQDNQNEGVRYIEVRFAPQLHINKKMDMKKVIASVDKGLE
;
A
#
# COMPACT_ATOMS: atom_id res chain seq x y z
N MET A 1 18.52 3.16 -26.34
CA MET A 1 17.04 3.03 -26.15
C MET A 1 16.69 1.57 -26.34
N THR A 2 16.92 0.74 -25.33
CA THR A 2 16.53 -0.68 -25.35
C THR A 2 15.15 -0.77 -24.74
N GLN A 3 14.16 -0.95 -25.60
CA GLN A 3 12.81 -1.36 -25.24
C GLN A 3 12.94 -2.71 -24.51
N GLN A 4 12.93 -2.70 -23.18
CA GLN A 4 12.87 -3.94 -22.40
C GLN A 4 11.57 -4.64 -22.77
N SER A 5 11.69 -5.71 -23.56
CA SER A 5 10.58 -6.61 -23.86
C SER A 5 10.07 -7.17 -22.53
N ARG A 6 8.94 -6.66 -22.03
CA ARG A 6 8.20 -7.30 -20.95
C ARG A 6 7.96 -8.75 -21.41
N ILE A 7 8.53 -9.71 -20.68
CA ILE A 7 8.21 -11.12 -20.88
C ILE A 7 6.70 -11.23 -20.65
N LYS A 8 5.93 -11.43 -21.72
CA LYS A 8 4.51 -11.72 -21.62
C LYS A 8 4.40 -13.16 -21.11
N TYR A 9 4.22 -13.31 -19.81
CA TYR A 9 3.81 -14.59 -19.24
C TYR A 9 2.47 -14.98 -19.87
N THR A 10 2.31 -16.26 -20.22
CA THR A 10 1.02 -16.79 -20.66
C THR A 10 0.03 -16.74 -19.50
N GLU A 11 -1.27 -16.72 -19.80
CA GLU A 11 -2.32 -16.81 -18.77
C GLU A 11 -2.11 -18.04 -17.86
N GLU A 12 -1.63 -19.14 -18.44
CA GLU A 12 -1.25 -20.37 -17.73
C GLU A 12 -0.19 -20.14 -16.65
N VAL A 13 0.83 -19.32 -16.93
CA VAL A 13 1.88 -18.99 -15.96
C VAL A 13 1.34 -18.09 -14.85
N ALA A 14 0.47 -17.12 -15.17
CA ALA A 14 -0.15 -16.26 -14.17
C ALA A 14 -1.06 -17.05 -13.22
N GLU A 15 -1.85 -17.99 -13.75
CA GLU A 15 -2.68 -18.88 -12.94
C GLU A 15 -1.82 -19.82 -12.08
N LEU A 16 -0.73 -20.37 -12.63
CA LEU A 16 0.23 -21.14 -11.85
C LEU A 16 0.81 -20.32 -10.69
N ILE A 17 1.23 -19.08 -10.94
CA ILE A 17 1.79 -18.19 -9.89
C ILE A 17 0.78 -17.97 -8.76
N LYS A 18 -0.51 -17.75 -9.08
CA LYS A 18 -1.57 -17.59 -8.05
C LYS A 18 -1.75 -18.86 -7.21
N LEU A 19 -1.67 -20.04 -7.83
CA LEU A 19 -1.85 -21.32 -7.14
C LEU A 19 -0.70 -21.67 -6.18
N ILE A 20 0.51 -21.13 -6.40
CA ILE A 20 1.65 -21.37 -5.51
C ILE A 20 1.33 -20.79 -4.12
N PRO A 21 1.46 -21.58 -3.03
CA PRO A 21 1.37 -21.04 -1.68
C PRO A 21 2.61 -20.19 -1.40
N LYS A 22 2.44 -18.87 -1.40
CA LYS A 22 3.53 -17.91 -1.23
C LYS A 22 3.62 -17.42 0.21
N THR A 23 4.79 -16.91 0.55
CA THR A 23 5.02 -16.12 1.76
C THR A 23 5.54 -14.75 1.35
N ASP A 24 5.04 -13.67 1.96
CA ASP A 24 5.61 -12.34 1.81
C ASP A 24 6.21 -11.87 3.15
N LEU A 25 7.54 -11.90 3.23
CA LEU A 25 8.27 -11.55 4.45
C LEU A 25 8.68 -10.08 4.50
N HIS A 26 8.41 -9.31 3.43
CA HIS A 26 8.82 -7.91 3.30
C HIS A 26 7.73 -7.13 2.59
N VAL A 27 6.66 -6.85 3.31
CA VAL A 27 5.54 -6.04 2.81
C VAL A 27 5.27 -4.85 3.71
N HIS A 28 5.35 -3.65 3.14
CA HIS A 28 5.12 -2.40 3.86
C HIS A 28 3.65 -2.01 3.78
N LEU A 29 2.94 -1.97 4.92
CA LEU A 29 1.53 -1.54 4.95
C LEU A 29 1.37 -0.13 4.36
N ASP A 30 2.24 0.79 4.78
CA ASP A 30 2.33 2.19 4.34
C ASP A 30 2.83 2.34 2.89
N GLY A 31 3.23 1.25 2.24
CA GLY A 31 3.58 1.17 0.81
C GLY A 31 2.62 0.32 -0.03
N SER A 32 1.60 -0.30 0.57
CA SER A 32 0.71 -1.27 -0.10
C SER A 32 -0.77 -0.89 -0.05
N LEU A 33 -1.11 0.37 0.29
CA LEU A 33 -2.49 0.83 0.22
C LEU A 33 -3.00 0.88 -1.23
N ARG A 34 -4.28 0.58 -1.42
CA ARG A 34 -4.94 0.75 -2.71
C ARG A 34 -5.05 2.24 -3.05
N LEU A 35 -4.75 2.59 -4.30
CA LEU A 35 -4.86 3.99 -4.76
C LEU A 35 -6.30 4.51 -4.73
N GLN A 36 -7.27 3.63 -4.96
CA GLN A 36 -8.69 3.94 -4.81
C GLN A 36 -8.98 4.43 -3.37
N THR A 37 -8.59 3.65 -2.36
CA THR A 37 -8.70 3.98 -0.93
C THR A 37 -7.95 5.27 -0.58
N LEU A 38 -6.74 5.45 -1.12
CA LEU A 38 -5.97 6.69 -0.97
C LEU A 38 -6.78 7.91 -1.43
N THR A 39 -7.30 7.90 -2.66
CA THR A 39 -8.06 9.02 -3.22
C THR A 39 -9.37 9.28 -2.45
N GLU A 40 -10.05 8.23 -2.00
CA GLU A 40 -11.29 8.32 -1.25
C GLU A 40 -11.08 8.95 0.12
N ILE A 41 -10.09 8.47 0.89
CA ILE A 41 -9.76 9.03 2.21
C ILE A 41 -9.24 10.46 2.05
N ALA A 42 -8.38 10.72 1.07
CA ALA A 42 -7.86 12.07 0.85
C ALA A 42 -8.97 13.09 0.59
N LYS A 43 -10.00 12.70 -0.19
CA LYS A 43 -11.18 13.54 -0.41
C LYS A 43 -11.98 13.76 0.88
N GLN A 44 -12.16 12.74 1.71
CA GLN A 44 -12.90 12.85 2.97
C GLN A 44 -12.18 13.73 4.00
N GLU A 45 -10.86 13.59 4.08
CA GLU A 45 -10.01 14.28 5.06
C GLU A 45 -9.43 15.61 4.56
N ASN A 46 -9.74 15.99 3.32
CA ASN A 46 -9.17 17.17 2.66
C ASN A 46 -7.63 17.15 2.62
N VAL A 47 -7.06 15.99 2.34
CA VAL A 47 -5.62 15.83 2.09
C VAL A 47 -5.34 16.21 0.64
N GLU A 48 -4.42 17.15 0.44
CA GLU A 48 -3.98 17.53 -0.90
C GLU A 48 -3.14 16.43 -1.55
N LEU A 49 -3.53 16.05 -2.76
CA LEU A 49 -2.81 15.11 -3.60
C LEU A 49 -2.45 15.75 -4.94
N PRO A 50 -1.38 15.29 -5.62
CA PRO A 50 -1.04 15.74 -6.97
C PRO A 50 -2.11 15.42 -8.02
N SER A 51 -2.97 14.44 -7.76
CA SER A 51 -4.15 14.11 -8.57
C SER A 51 -5.27 13.53 -7.68
N SER A 52 -6.52 13.70 -8.13
CA SER A 52 -7.70 13.07 -7.54
C SER A 52 -8.10 11.75 -8.21
N THR A 53 -7.36 11.30 -9.24
CA THR A 53 -7.60 10.06 -9.98
C THR A 53 -6.45 9.08 -9.82
N VAL A 54 -6.77 7.78 -9.87
CA VAL A 54 -5.77 6.70 -9.82
C VAL A 54 -4.78 6.82 -10.98
N GLU A 55 -5.25 7.13 -12.19
CA GLU A 55 -4.42 7.29 -13.37
C GLU A 55 -3.42 8.44 -13.20
N GLY A 56 -3.88 9.59 -12.71
CA GLY A 56 -3.00 10.74 -12.49
C GLY A 56 -2.02 10.52 -11.34
N LEU A 57 -2.39 9.75 -10.31
CA LEU A 57 -1.46 9.35 -9.25
C LEU A 57 -0.37 8.41 -9.77
N ASN A 58 -0.70 7.46 -10.65
CA ASN A 58 0.30 6.60 -11.29
C ASN A 58 1.25 7.40 -12.21
N GLU A 59 0.75 8.42 -12.89
CA GLU A 59 1.58 9.28 -13.75
C GLU A 59 2.51 10.21 -12.95
N LEU A 60 2.01 10.79 -11.85
CA LEU A 60 2.70 11.86 -11.12
C LEU A 60 3.48 11.38 -9.89
N VAL A 61 3.02 10.30 -9.24
CA VAL A 61 3.52 9.85 -7.93
C VAL A 61 4.06 8.43 -7.99
N PHE A 62 3.25 7.46 -8.42
CA PHE A 62 3.56 6.03 -8.42
C PHE A 62 4.09 5.55 -9.78
N LYS A 63 5.17 6.20 -10.22
CA LYS A 63 5.78 6.03 -11.54
C LYS A 63 6.52 4.70 -11.67
N ASP A 64 6.67 4.23 -12.90
CA ASP A 64 7.48 3.03 -13.22
C ASP A 64 8.97 3.19 -12.87
N ASN A 65 9.49 4.42 -12.86
CA ASN A 65 10.91 4.70 -12.60
C ASN A 65 11.11 5.96 -11.76
N TYR A 66 12.11 5.91 -10.89
CA TYR A 66 12.57 7.02 -10.04
C TYR A 66 14.06 7.21 -10.25
N ALA A 67 14.57 8.43 -10.05
CA ALA A 67 15.99 8.74 -10.21
C ALA A 67 16.84 8.09 -9.11
N ASN A 68 16.30 7.95 -7.90
CA ASN A 68 16.97 7.35 -6.75
C ASN A 68 15.96 6.99 -5.63
N LEU A 69 16.46 6.35 -4.56
CA LEU A 69 15.67 5.97 -3.40
C LEU A 69 15.02 7.17 -2.70
N GLU A 70 15.72 8.31 -2.61
CA GLU A 70 15.18 9.51 -1.95
C GLU A 70 13.93 10.03 -2.67
N GLU A 71 13.94 10.05 -4.00
CA GLU A 71 12.76 10.41 -4.78
C GLU A 71 11.60 9.43 -4.55
N TYR A 72 11.89 8.12 -4.55
CA TYR A 72 10.88 7.10 -4.28
C TYR A 72 10.24 7.26 -2.89
N LEU A 73 11.04 7.53 -1.85
CA LEU A 73 10.55 7.69 -0.48
C LEU A 73 9.63 8.90 -0.30
N LYS A 74 9.65 9.89 -1.20
CA LYS A 74 8.69 11.02 -1.16
C LYS A 74 7.25 10.55 -1.35
N THR A 75 7.03 9.44 -2.05
CA THR A 75 5.69 8.89 -2.31
C THR A 75 5.00 8.41 -1.05
N PHE A 76 5.75 7.92 -0.06
CA PHE A 76 5.22 7.48 1.24
C PHE A 76 4.56 8.62 2.02
N GLY A 77 4.95 9.87 1.77
CA GLY A 77 4.31 11.03 2.39
C GLY A 77 2.80 11.09 2.12
N TYR A 78 2.38 10.75 0.90
CA TYR A 78 0.96 10.74 0.52
C TYR A 78 0.20 9.57 1.15
N ALA A 79 0.80 8.37 1.16
CA ALA A 79 0.23 7.21 1.81
C ALA A 79 0.07 7.44 3.33
N CYS A 80 1.13 7.92 3.99
CA CYS A 80 1.09 8.22 5.42
C CYS A 80 0.06 9.30 5.76
N ALA A 81 -0.14 10.30 4.89
CA ALA A 81 -1.08 11.40 5.14
C ALA A 81 -2.54 10.94 5.29
N VAL A 82 -2.94 9.85 4.63
CA VAL A 82 -4.30 9.29 4.73
C VAL A 82 -4.46 8.30 5.87
N MET A 83 -3.37 7.88 6.53
CA MET A 83 -3.36 6.88 7.60
C MET A 83 -3.40 7.51 9.01
N GLN A 84 -4.07 8.66 9.17
CA GLN A 84 -4.00 9.50 10.37
C GLN A 84 -5.18 9.32 11.34
N LYS A 85 -5.98 8.26 11.15
CA LYS A 85 -7.04 7.84 12.08
C LYS A 85 -7.09 6.31 12.24
N PRO A 86 -7.61 5.79 13.38
CA PRO A 86 -7.70 4.35 13.64
C PRO A 86 -8.42 3.58 12.54
N GLU A 87 -9.57 4.08 12.10
CA GLU A 87 -10.43 3.44 11.12
C GLU A 87 -9.75 3.28 9.74
N TYR A 88 -8.86 4.21 9.38
CA TYR A 88 -8.11 4.12 8.11
C TYR A 88 -6.97 3.12 8.20
N LEU A 89 -6.26 3.05 9.34
CA LEU A 89 -5.26 2.01 9.57
C LEU A 89 -5.89 0.61 9.53
N GLU A 90 -7.04 0.44 10.17
CA GLU A 90 -7.81 -0.81 10.17
C GLU A 90 -8.26 -1.19 8.75
N GLN A 91 -8.87 -0.25 8.02
CA GLN A 91 -9.30 -0.48 6.62
C GLN A 91 -8.13 -0.89 5.74
N ILE A 92 -7.02 -0.15 5.77
CA ILE A 92 -5.87 -0.40 4.89
C ILE A 92 -5.18 -1.73 5.23
N ALA A 93 -5.11 -2.10 6.51
CA ALA A 93 -4.60 -3.40 6.94
C ALA A 93 -5.49 -4.55 6.46
N TYR A 94 -6.82 -4.39 6.55
CA TYR A 94 -7.77 -5.36 6.04
C TYR A 94 -7.72 -5.51 4.51
N GLU A 95 -7.55 -4.41 3.78
CA GLU A 95 -7.34 -4.44 2.33
C GLU A 95 -6.04 -5.15 1.95
N LEU A 96 -4.95 -4.89 2.67
CA LEU A 96 -3.67 -5.58 2.48
C LEU A 96 -3.82 -7.10 2.62
N ALA A 97 -4.49 -7.55 3.69
CA ALA A 97 -4.71 -8.97 3.95
C ALA A 97 -5.54 -9.64 2.83
N GLN A 98 -6.62 -8.97 2.38
CA GLN A 98 -7.44 -9.45 1.27
C GLN A 98 -6.63 -9.55 -0.03
N ASP A 99 -5.83 -8.54 -0.37
CA ASP A 99 -5.04 -8.54 -1.60
C ASP A 99 -4.00 -9.65 -1.59
N ASN A 100 -3.29 -9.83 -0.47
CA ASN A 100 -2.37 -10.95 -0.29
C ASN A 100 -3.06 -12.32 -0.43
N GLN A 101 -4.24 -12.48 0.17
CA GLN A 101 -5.01 -13.72 0.04
C GLN A 101 -5.43 -13.98 -1.41
N ASN A 102 -5.87 -12.95 -2.13
CA ASN A 102 -6.28 -13.02 -3.54
C ASN A 102 -5.10 -13.37 -4.47
N GLU A 103 -3.89 -12.98 -4.08
CA GLU A 103 -2.66 -13.36 -4.79
C GLU A 103 -2.15 -14.76 -4.42
N GLY A 104 -2.77 -15.44 -3.46
CA GLY A 104 -2.39 -16.79 -3.01
C GLY A 104 -1.24 -16.79 -1.99
N VAL A 105 -0.99 -15.66 -1.34
CA VAL A 105 -0.07 -15.57 -0.20
C VAL A 105 -0.75 -16.17 1.03
N ARG A 106 -0.02 -17.03 1.74
CA ARG A 106 -0.52 -17.79 2.90
C ARG A 106 0.05 -17.32 4.23
N TYR A 107 1.13 -16.55 4.18
CA TYR A 107 1.81 -16.00 5.34
C TYR A 107 2.43 -14.66 4.97
N ILE A 108 2.17 -13.64 5.77
CA ILE A 108 2.73 -12.30 5.60
C ILE A 108 3.38 -11.81 6.88
N GLU A 109 4.54 -11.15 6.75
CA GLU A 109 5.16 -10.36 7.81
C GLU A 109 5.01 -8.88 7.48
N VAL A 110 3.88 -8.31 7.91
CA VAL A 110 3.56 -6.90 7.69
C VAL A 110 4.50 -6.03 8.50
N ARG A 111 5.11 -5.05 7.84
CA ARG A 111 5.93 -4.00 8.46
C ARG A 111 5.38 -2.63 8.10
N PHE A 112 5.62 -1.66 8.97
CA PHE A 112 5.31 -0.25 8.76
C PHE A 112 6.07 0.58 9.80
N ALA A 113 5.95 1.91 9.74
CA ALA A 113 6.54 2.81 10.72
C ALA A 113 5.48 3.41 11.67
N PRO A 114 5.10 2.73 12.79
CA PRO A 114 4.06 3.20 13.71
C PRO A 114 4.24 4.64 14.21
N GLN A 115 5.49 5.07 14.38
CA GLN A 115 5.84 6.42 14.83
C GLN A 115 5.33 7.53 13.91
N LEU A 116 5.08 7.24 12.62
CA LEU A 116 4.54 8.20 11.64
C LEU A 116 3.03 8.42 11.76
N HIS A 117 2.34 7.60 12.56
CA HIS A 117 0.89 7.68 12.77
C HIS A 117 0.52 8.15 14.19
N ILE A 118 1.50 8.38 15.06
CA ILE A 118 1.25 8.92 16.41
C ILE A 118 0.85 10.38 16.28
N ASN A 119 -0.34 10.72 16.81
CA ASN A 119 -0.89 12.06 16.76
C ASN A 119 -1.92 12.28 17.88
N LYS A 120 -2.66 13.39 17.86
CA LYS A 120 -3.65 13.71 18.90
C LYS A 120 -4.79 12.67 19.06
N LYS A 121 -5.05 11.84 18.04
CA LYS A 121 -6.11 10.83 18.00
C LYS A 121 -5.61 9.42 18.35
N MET A 122 -4.30 9.18 18.24
CA MET A 122 -3.66 7.87 18.35
C MET A 122 -2.30 7.95 19.04
N ASP A 123 -2.14 7.21 20.13
CA ASP A 123 -0.82 6.87 20.67
C ASP A 123 -0.27 5.60 20.01
N MET A 124 0.97 5.21 20.35
CA MET A 124 1.61 4.00 19.82
C MET A 124 0.74 2.75 19.96
N LYS A 125 0.14 2.55 21.13
CA LYS A 125 -0.68 1.35 21.39
C LYS A 125 -1.89 1.32 20.47
N LYS A 126 -2.54 2.46 20.28
CA LYS A 126 -3.71 2.58 19.40
C LYS A 126 -3.35 2.40 17.93
N VAL A 127 -2.19 2.89 17.48
CA VAL A 127 -1.70 2.65 16.12
C VAL A 127 -1.54 1.14 15.87
N ILE A 128 -0.79 0.45 16.74
CA ILE A 128 -0.59 -1.01 16.62
C ILE A 128 -1.92 -1.76 16.67
N ALA A 129 -2.78 -1.45 17.64
CA ALA A 129 -4.07 -2.13 17.79
C ALA A 129 -5.03 -1.91 16.61
N SER A 130 -4.93 -0.77 15.91
CA SER A 130 -5.78 -0.50 14.73
C SER A 130 -5.35 -1.34 13.54
N VAL A 131 -4.03 -1.50 13.34
CA VAL A 131 -3.49 -2.37 12.29
C VAL A 131 -3.78 -3.83 12.60
N ASP A 132 -3.54 -4.26 13.85
CA ASP A 132 -3.83 -5.63 14.33
C ASP A 132 -5.29 -6.00 14.08
N LYS A 133 -6.23 -5.13 14.45
CA LYS A 133 -7.67 -5.32 14.21
C LYS A 133 -8.05 -5.45 12.74
N GLY A 134 -7.29 -4.84 11.82
CA GLY A 134 -7.52 -5.02 10.38
C GLY A 134 -6.94 -6.32 9.83
N LEU A 135 -5.96 -6.92 10.52
CA LEU A 135 -5.31 -8.17 10.11
C LEU A 135 -5.95 -9.43 10.73
N GLU A 136 -6.72 -9.29 11.82
CA GLU A 136 -7.53 -10.36 12.44
C GLU A 136 -8.80 -10.71 11.63
#